data_AF-A0A0S9L1D5-F1
#
_entry.id   AF-A0A0S9L1D5-F1
#
_cell.length_a   1.000
_cell.length_b   1.000
_cell.length_c   1.000
_cell.angle_alpha   90.00
_cell.angle_beta   90.00
_cell.angle_gamma   90.00
#
_symmetry.space_group_name_H-M   'P 1'
#
loop_
_entity.id
_entity.type
_entity.pdbx_description
1 polymer ?
#
loop_
_entity_poly.entity_id
_entity_poly.type
_entity_poly.pdbx_seq_one_letter_code
_entity_poly.pdbx_strand_id
1 'polypeptide(L)' 'MHHARRHPDRAARRHDPAGLRIDVVREHEALPWRPYPDMVAGADRLFRLPAGHVRLPLALSIGATRAG' A
#
# COMPACT_ATOMS: atom_id res chain seq x y z
N MET A 1 -4.98 0.88 -48.96
CA MET A 1 -3.98 0.14 -48.17
C MET A 1 -3.10 1.16 -47.45
N HIS A 2 -3.20 1.22 -46.11
CA HIS A 2 -2.09 1.06 -45.15
C HIS A 2 -1.06 2.21 -45.17
N HIS A 3 -0.76 2.97 -44.12
CA HIS A 3 -1.19 2.97 -42.72
C HIS A 3 -0.80 4.35 -42.16
N ALA A 4 -1.77 5.16 -41.75
CA ALA A 4 -1.49 6.22 -40.78
C ALA A 4 -1.36 5.53 -39.41
N ARG A 5 -0.23 5.67 -38.73
CA ARG A 5 -0.12 5.34 -37.30
C ARG A 5 0.02 6.62 -36.51
N ARG A 6 -1.06 7.01 -35.85
CA ARG A 6 -1.04 7.95 -34.73
C ARG A 6 -0.30 7.32 -33.54
N HIS A 7 0.37 8.20 -32.79
CA HIS A 7 1.11 7.99 -31.54
C HIS A 7 0.28 7.31 -30.43
N PRO A 8 0.96 6.78 -29.39
CA PRO A 8 0.90 7.54 -28.14
C PRO A 8 2.23 7.60 -27.36
N ASP A 9 2.46 8.77 -26.75
CA ASP A 9 3.18 9.03 -25.50
C ASP A 9 4.16 7.98 -24.96
N ARG A 10 5.45 8.23 -25.13
CA ARG A 10 6.46 7.82 -24.14
C ARG A 10 6.47 8.83 -23.00
N ALA A 11 5.39 8.86 -22.22
CA ALA A 11 5.50 9.34 -20.86
C ALA A 11 6.53 8.45 -20.17
N ALA A 12 7.69 9.02 -19.82
CA ALA A 12 8.71 8.34 -19.03
C ALA A 12 8.04 7.81 -17.76
N ARG A 13 7.67 6.54 -17.78
CA ARG A 13 7.06 5.85 -16.64
C ARG A 13 8.15 5.85 -15.59
N ARG A 14 7.96 6.64 -14.54
CA ARG A 14 8.83 6.60 -13.36
C ARG A 14 8.64 5.20 -12.77
N HIS A 15 9.53 4.30 -13.13
CA HIS A 15 9.68 3.04 -12.45
C HIS A 15 10.41 3.32 -11.15
N ASP A 16 9.94 2.72 -10.06
CA ASP A 16 10.77 2.60 -8.88
C ASP A 16 12.11 1.94 -9.31
N PRO A 17 13.28 2.36 -8.80
CA PRO A 17 14.57 1.78 -9.17
C PRO A 17 14.63 0.24 -9.06
N ALA A 18 13.75 -0.41 -8.28
CA ALA A 18 13.63 -1.86 -8.25
C ALA A 18 12.86 -2.48 -9.45
N GLY A 19 12.39 -1.67 -10.40
CA GLY A 19 11.57 -2.13 -11.53
C GLY A 19 10.16 -2.57 -11.12
N LEU A 20 9.65 -2.05 -10.00
CA LEU A 20 8.32 -2.38 -9.50
C LEU A 20 7.32 -1.25 -9.82
N ARG A 21 6.11 -1.65 -10.21
CA ARG A 21 4.95 -0.78 -10.25
C ARG A 21 4.06 -1.13 -9.07
N ILE A 22 3.85 -0.16 -8.17
CA ILE A 22 2.89 -0.32 -7.07
C ILE A 22 1.48 -0.38 -7.67
N ASP A 23 0.75 -1.44 -7.31
CA ASP A 23 -0.62 -1.69 -7.73
C ASP A 23 -1.62 -1.33 -6.66
N VAL A 24 -1.28 -1.65 -5.41
CA VAL A 24 -2.18 -1.56 -4.27
C VAL A 24 -1.39 -1.12 -3.05
N VAL A 25 -1.98 -0.18 -2.31
CA VAL A 25 -1.60 0.13 -0.93
C VAL A 25 -2.85 -0.06 -0.07
N ARG A 26 -2.73 -0.86 0.99
CA ARG A 26 -3.78 -1.05 2.00
C ARG A 26 -3.27 -0.65 3.35
N GLU A 27 -3.99 0.23 4.00
CA GLU A 27 -3.73 0.68 5.37
C GLU A 27 -4.48 -0.21 6.35
N HIS A 28 -3.82 -0.50 7.47
CA HIS A 28 -4.38 -1.28 8.56
C HIS A 28 -4.20 -0.53 9.87
N GLU A 29 -5.26 -0.50 10.68
CA GLU A 29 -5.26 0.13 12.01
C GLU A 29 -4.97 -0.87 13.15
N ALA A 30 -4.51 -2.07 12.80
CA ALA A 30 -4.27 -3.14 13.75
C ALA A 30 -2.94 -3.85 13.49
N LEU A 31 -2.30 -4.33 14.55
CA LEU A 31 -1.01 -5.04 14.52
C LEU A 31 -1.12 -6.44 15.14
N PRO A 32 -0.32 -7.42 14.68
CA PRO A 32 -0.30 -8.75 15.29
C PRO A 32 0.55 -8.81 16.57
N TRP A 33 1.29 -7.75 16.91
CA TRP A 33 1.99 -7.59 18.19
C TRP A 33 1.61 -6.26 18.85
N ARG A 34 1.97 -6.12 20.13
CA ARG A 34 1.65 -4.94 20.94
C ARG A 34 2.89 -4.05 21.15
N PRO A 35 3.19 -3.09 20.24
CA PRO A 35 4.33 -2.20 20.40
C PRO A 35 4.17 -1.16 21.51
N TYR A 36 2.92 -0.77 21.82
CA TYR A 36 2.63 0.23 22.86
C TYR A 36 1.81 -0.39 24.00
N PRO A 37 2.09 -0.07 25.27
CA PRO A 37 1.42 -0.68 26.42
C PRO A 37 -0.10 -0.46 26.47
N ASP A 38 -0.57 0.66 25.93
CA ASP A 38 -1.96 1.12 25.97
C ASP A 38 -2.87 0.51 24.89
N MET A 39 -2.31 -0.24 23.93
CA MET A 39 -3.11 -0.83 22.86
C MET A 39 -4.09 -1.90 23.35
N VAL A 40 -5.24 -1.95 22.69
CA VAL A 40 -6.36 -2.82 23.02
C VAL A 40 -6.41 -4.02 22.08
N ALA A 41 -6.51 -5.23 22.64
CA ALA A 41 -6.69 -6.45 21.86
C ALA A 41 -8.14 -6.56 21.36
N GLY A 42 -8.31 -6.82 20.06
CA GLY A 42 -9.59 -7.13 19.44
C GLY A 42 -9.92 -8.62 19.48
N ALA A 43 -11.17 -8.96 19.18
CA ALA A 43 -11.64 -10.35 19.10
C ALA A 43 -10.91 -11.18 18.00
N ASP A 44 -10.32 -10.49 17.02
CA ASP A 44 -9.51 -11.06 15.95
C ASP A 44 -8.04 -11.31 16.35
N ARG A 45 -7.70 -11.16 17.64
CA ARG A 45 -6.35 -11.30 18.19
C ARG A 45 -5.35 -10.27 17.64
N LEU A 46 -5.83 -9.14 17.10
CA LEU A 46 -5.00 -8.01 16.69
C LEU A 46 -5.11 -6.86 17.69
N PHE A 47 -4.06 -6.04 17.78
CA PHE A 47 -3.95 -4.90 18.69
C PHE A 47 -4.24 -3.59 17.96
N ARG A 48 -5.04 -2.71 18.57
CA ARG A 48 -5.43 -1.39 18.03
C ARG A 48 -5.14 -0.29 19.04
N LEU A 49 -4.99 0.95 18.55
CA LEU A 49 -4.98 2.11 19.46
C LEU A 49 -6.32 2.22 20.20
N PRO A 50 -6.34 2.73 21.45
CA PRO A 50 -7.57 2.96 22.19
C PRO A 50 -8.54 3.89 21.44
N ALA A 51 -9.83 3.75 21.75
CA ALA A 51 -10.84 4.70 21.27
C ALA A 51 -10.49 6.13 21.71
N GLY A 52 -10.69 7.10 20.81
CA GLY A 52 -10.36 8.51 21.05
C GLY A 52 -8.95 8.92 20.62
N HIS A 53 -8.06 7.96 20.31
CA HIS A 53 -6.79 8.27 19.65
C HIS A 53 -7.02 8.60 18.17
N VAL A 54 -6.10 9.39 17.58
CA VAL A 54 -6.07 9.62 16.13
C VAL A 54 -5.94 8.27 15.41
N ARG A 55 -6.79 8.05 14.42
CA ARG A 55 -6.74 6.85 13.57
C ARG A 55 -5.60 6.99 12.57
N LEU A 56 -4.48 6.36 12.90
CA LEU A 56 -3.27 6.34 12.07
C LEU A 56 -3.08 4.94 11.48
N PRO A 57 -2.56 4.83 10.24
CA PRO A 57 -2.12 3.54 9.71
C PRO A 57 -0.99 2.98 10.57
N LEU A 58 -1.20 1.80 11.14
CA LEU A 58 -0.19 1.09 11.93
C LEU A 58 0.63 0.12 11.07
N ALA A 59 0.03 -0.38 9.97
CA ALA A 59 0.71 -1.22 9.00
C ALA A 59 0.21 -0.95 7.58
N LEU A 60 1.08 -1.24 6.61
CA LEU A 60 0.77 -1.18 5.19
C LEU A 60 0.95 -2.55 4.54
N SER A 61 0.01 -2.94 3.69
CA SER A 61 0.25 -3.99 2.69
C SER A 61 0.44 -3.35 1.33
N ILE A 62 1.55 -3.66 0.68
CA ILE A 62 1.89 -3.15 -0.66
C ILE A 62 1.86 -4.31 -1.64
N GLY A 63 0.98 -4.22 -2.63
CA GLY A 63 0.99 -5.08 -3.81
C GLY A 63 1.73 -4.40 -4.94
N ALA A 64 2.66 -5.11 -5.58
CA ALA A 64 3.40 -4.59 -6.72
C ALA A 64 3.65 -5.67 -7.77
N THR A 65 3.63 -5.25 -9.03
CA THR A 65 3.99 -6.05 -10.19
C THR A 65 5.33 -5.60 -10.73
N ARG A 66 6.12 -6.53 -11.25
CA ARG A 66 7.33 -6.18 -11.99
C ARG A 66 6.92 -5.44 -13.26
N ALA A 67 7.44 -4.23 -13.44
CA ALA A 67 7.37 -3.53 -14.70
C ALA A 67 8.37 -4.18 -15.66
N GLY A 68 7.86 -4.72 -16.77
CA GLY A 68 8.69 -5.27 -17.84
C GLY A 68 9.41 -4.19 -18.64
#